data_AF-A0A6G9H6Q1-F1
#
_entry.id   AF-A0A6G9H6Q1-F1
#
_cell.length_a   1.000
_cell.length_b   1.000
_cell.length_c   1.000
_cell.angle_alpha   90.00
_cell.angle_beta   90.00
_cell.angle_gamma   90.00
#
_symmetry.space_group_name_H-M   'P 1'
#
loop_
_entity.id
_entity.type
_entity.pdbx_description
1 polymer ?
#
loop_
_entity_poly.entity_id
_entity_poly.type
_entity_poly.pdbx_seq_one_letter_code
_entity_poly.pdbx_strand_id
1 'polypeptide(L)'
;MSATPRRWTSPTRRTFLAGAAAAGATALGVPAAGAAESVPTAAAALSTDVHIFYYPWYGSPKVHGSWRHWQQGGLTPPDALSSDFYPALGAYDSGDRAAVDQHMRWMRAAGTGVLVTSWWGRGSYEESLSRLVLDAAAAAGLKVAWHIEPYGGRTAASVAADVRYLAATYGGHPAYYRAAGRGNRNAFYVFQSLDIPDWTAIESVKSLGIVLTQTTDTSKAAHFGGMYSYDGIAAASLPDWSGVDRFCAANGLVWSPSFGPGYVDDRAVPGNTTPTVGRANGATYDRVWQHTLTGGATGGPPPWVSITSFNEWHEGSQIEPADATPPAVLRYQTYDGAYGRTGAAAETAYIERTQYWVQQYVARRPA
;
A
#
# COMPACT_ATOMS: atom_id res chain seq x y z
N MET A 1 -36.98 -22.85 -13.68
CA MET A 1 -36.97 -21.50 -13.09
C MET A 1 -35.53 -21.02 -13.04
N SER A 2 -35.17 -20.13 -13.96
CA SER A 2 -33.80 -19.66 -14.18
C SER A 2 -33.46 -18.59 -13.13
N ALA A 3 -32.41 -18.82 -12.35
CA ALA A 3 -31.91 -17.89 -11.35
C ALA A 3 -31.05 -16.82 -12.04
N THR A 4 -31.52 -15.58 -12.01
CA THR A 4 -30.79 -14.40 -12.49
C THR A 4 -29.56 -14.16 -11.61
N PRO A 5 -28.34 -14.01 -12.15
CA PRO A 5 -27.17 -13.70 -11.35
C PRO A 5 -27.27 -12.26 -10.83
N ARG A 6 -27.10 -12.08 -9.51
CA ARG A 6 -27.04 -10.77 -8.85
C ARG A 6 -25.83 -10.00 -9.39
N ARG A 7 -26.07 -8.85 -10.00
CA ARG A 7 -25.04 -7.88 -10.37
C ARG A 7 -24.41 -7.34 -9.09
N TRP A 8 -23.12 -7.62 -8.90
CA TRP A 8 -22.30 -6.96 -7.88
C TRP A 8 -21.99 -5.55 -8.38
N THR A 9 -22.66 -4.55 -7.83
CA THR A 9 -22.26 -3.15 -7.96
C THR A 9 -21.23 -2.87 -6.87
N SER A 10 -19.95 -2.89 -7.22
CA SER A 10 -18.90 -2.38 -6.34
C SER A 10 -19.19 -0.92 -6.00
N PRO A 11 -19.16 -0.49 -4.73
CA PRO A 11 -19.27 0.92 -4.38
C PRO A 11 -18.07 1.66 -5.01
N THR A 12 -18.35 2.57 -5.94
CA THR A 12 -17.32 3.39 -6.58
C THR A 12 -16.70 4.34 -5.56
N ARG A 13 -15.38 4.23 -5.36
CA ARG A 13 -14.56 5.11 -4.53
C ARG A 13 -14.63 6.53 -5.10
N ARG A 14 -15.41 7.41 -4.47
CA ARG A 14 -15.50 8.84 -4.81
C ARG A 14 -14.56 9.65 -3.91
N THR A 15 -13.53 10.22 -4.55
CA THR A 15 -12.84 11.50 -4.29
C THR A 15 -12.62 11.94 -2.84
N PHE A 16 -11.36 12.07 -2.44
CA PHE A 16 -10.91 13.11 -1.51
C PHE A 16 -9.41 13.37 -1.72
N LEU A 17 -9.02 14.61 -2.04
CA LEU A 17 -7.76 15.29 -1.68
C LEU A 17 -7.74 16.68 -2.35
N ALA A 18 -8.06 17.72 -1.59
CA ALA A 18 -7.83 19.11 -1.98
C ALA A 18 -7.42 19.91 -0.74
N GLY A 19 -6.22 20.51 -0.76
CA GLY A 19 -5.77 21.37 0.32
C GLY A 19 -4.34 21.91 0.18
N ALA A 20 -4.23 23.09 -0.42
CA ALA A 20 -3.18 24.11 -0.31
C ALA A 20 -1.85 23.94 -1.09
N ALA A 21 -1.64 24.90 -2.00
CA ALA A 21 -0.38 25.23 -2.68
C ALA A 21 0.00 26.69 -2.37
N ALA A 22 1.28 26.98 -2.17
CA ALA A 22 1.93 28.21 -2.65
C ALA A 22 3.47 28.23 -2.45
N ALA A 23 4.17 28.29 -3.60
CA ALA A 23 5.38 29.06 -3.96
C ALA A 23 6.73 28.89 -3.24
N GLY A 24 7.78 28.63 -4.05
CA GLY A 24 9.15 29.08 -3.81
C GLY A 24 10.25 28.14 -4.30
N ALA A 25 10.59 28.16 -5.60
CA ALA A 25 11.73 27.40 -6.15
C ALA A 25 12.97 28.29 -6.29
N THR A 26 14.11 27.83 -5.77
CA THR A 26 15.45 28.23 -6.22
C THR A 26 16.30 26.97 -6.43
N ALA A 27 16.95 26.90 -7.59
CA ALA A 27 17.73 25.76 -8.04
C ALA A 27 19.22 25.96 -7.69
N LEU A 28 19.85 24.94 -7.12
CA LEU A 28 21.31 24.82 -7.08
C LEU A 28 21.73 23.39 -7.41
N GLY A 29 22.70 23.27 -8.32
CA GLY A 29 23.11 22.04 -8.99
C GLY A 29 23.89 21.06 -8.10
N VAL A 30 23.83 19.79 -8.49
CA VAL A 30 24.56 18.68 -7.86
C VAL A 30 25.56 18.12 -8.88
N PRO A 31 26.85 17.93 -8.54
CA PRO A 31 27.81 17.26 -9.40
C PRO A 31 27.65 15.74 -9.34
N ALA A 32 27.95 15.08 -10.45
CA ALA A 32 27.81 13.64 -10.65
C ALA A 32 28.78 12.81 -9.79
N ALA A 33 28.29 11.74 -9.17
CA ALA A 33 29.08 10.76 -8.44
C ALA A 33 29.52 9.61 -9.36
N GLY A 34 30.80 9.27 -9.29
CA GLY A 34 31.43 8.17 -10.02
C GLY A 34 30.96 6.78 -9.59
N ALA A 35 31.08 5.83 -10.52
CA ALA A 35 30.68 4.44 -10.37
C ALA A 35 31.45 3.73 -9.23
N ALA A 36 30.72 3.02 -8.37
CA ALA A 36 31.27 2.15 -7.34
C ALA A 36 31.04 0.67 -7.73
N GLU A 37 32.11 -0.12 -7.58
CA GLU A 37 32.15 -1.57 -7.81
C GLU A 37 31.21 -2.35 -6.87
N SER A 38 30.64 -3.44 -7.38
CA SER A 38 29.62 -4.26 -6.73
C SER A 38 30.19 -5.16 -5.62
N VAL A 39 29.77 -4.93 -4.38
CA VAL A 39 29.98 -5.82 -3.22
C VAL A 39 28.87 -6.90 -3.19
N PRO A 40 29.15 -8.16 -2.78
CA PRO A 40 28.15 -9.22 -2.75
C PRO A 40 27.01 -8.88 -1.79
N THR A 41 25.77 -8.89 -2.29
CA THR A 41 24.59 -8.45 -1.57
C THR A 41 24.19 -9.46 -0.50
N ALA A 42 24.50 -9.18 0.77
CA ALA A 42 23.78 -9.79 1.89
C ALA A 42 22.28 -9.58 1.65
N ALA A 43 21.45 -10.63 1.81
CA ALA A 43 20.00 -10.50 1.64
C ALA A 43 19.50 -9.28 2.43
N ALA A 44 18.90 -8.30 1.75
CA ALA A 44 18.56 -7.03 2.37
C ALA A 44 17.72 -7.26 3.62
N ALA A 45 18.10 -6.60 4.72
CA ALA A 45 17.36 -6.70 5.98
C ALA A 45 15.95 -6.12 5.78
N LEU A 46 14.94 -6.91 6.12
CA LEU A 46 13.55 -6.46 6.12
C LEU A 46 13.34 -5.46 7.25
N SER A 47 12.59 -4.39 6.98
CA SER A 47 12.13 -3.48 8.04
C SER A 47 10.67 -3.75 8.40
N THR A 48 10.44 -4.16 9.65
CA THR A 48 9.08 -4.33 10.20
C THR A 48 8.37 -3.03 10.55
N ASP A 49 9.01 -1.88 10.29
CA ASP A 49 8.45 -0.54 10.40
C ASP A 49 8.12 0.05 9.01
N VAL A 50 8.44 -0.66 7.93
CA VAL A 50 8.06 -0.32 6.55
C VAL A 50 6.93 -1.25 6.12
N HIS A 51 5.74 -0.67 6.00
CA HIS A 51 4.52 -1.37 5.64
C HIS A 51 4.17 -1.11 4.16
N ILE A 52 3.50 -2.04 3.51
CA ILE A 52 3.08 -1.88 2.11
C ILE A 52 1.65 -2.40 1.90
N PHE A 53 0.79 -1.60 1.27
CA PHE A 53 -0.60 -2.00 1.01
C PHE A 53 -0.69 -3.05 -0.10
N TYR A 54 -1.44 -4.12 0.16
CA TYR A 54 -1.56 -5.30 -0.71
C TYR A 54 -3.02 -5.67 -0.93
N TYR A 55 -3.40 -5.95 -2.19
CA TYR A 55 -4.79 -6.16 -2.60
C TYR A 55 -4.98 -7.57 -3.20
N PRO A 56 -5.50 -8.53 -2.42
CA PRO A 56 -5.76 -9.90 -2.87
C PRO A 56 -7.15 -10.05 -3.51
N TRP A 57 -7.52 -9.18 -4.45
CA TRP A 57 -8.89 -9.16 -5.00
C TRP A 57 -9.02 -9.51 -6.48
N TYR A 58 -7.90 -9.76 -7.14
CA TYR A 58 -7.84 -10.05 -8.57
C TYR A 58 -8.24 -11.51 -8.82
N GLY A 59 -8.87 -11.77 -9.96
CA GLY A 59 -9.40 -13.10 -10.29
C GLY A 59 -9.34 -13.36 -11.78
N SER A 60 -9.09 -14.62 -12.14
CA SER A 60 -9.00 -15.11 -13.51
C SER A 60 -10.02 -16.25 -13.74
N PRO A 61 -10.42 -16.51 -15.00
CA PRO A 61 -11.27 -17.66 -15.33
C PRO A 61 -10.68 -19.01 -14.95
N LYS A 62 -9.34 -19.11 -14.88
CA LYS A 62 -8.65 -20.37 -14.61
C LYS A 62 -8.71 -20.78 -13.13
N VAL A 63 -8.63 -19.83 -12.21
CA VAL A 63 -8.50 -20.10 -10.76
C VAL A 63 -9.79 -19.71 -10.04
N HIS A 64 -10.23 -18.46 -10.14
CA HIS A 64 -11.49 -18.01 -9.55
C HIS A 64 -12.75 -18.42 -10.34
N GLY A 65 -12.61 -18.73 -11.63
CA GLY A 65 -13.72 -19.10 -12.52
C GLY A 65 -14.34 -17.91 -13.26
N SER A 66 -13.91 -16.68 -12.97
CA SER A 66 -14.27 -15.48 -13.73
C SER A 66 -13.23 -14.38 -13.54
N TRP A 67 -13.24 -13.37 -14.42
CA TRP A 67 -12.50 -12.14 -14.17
C TRP A 67 -13.04 -11.42 -12.93
N ARG A 68 -12.15 -11.00 -12.03
CA ARG A 68 -12.44 -10.05 -10.94
C ARG A 68 -11.47 -8.89 -11.05
N HIS A 69 -11.97 -7.67 -10.81
CA HIS A 69 -11.23 -6.41 -10.84
C HIS A 69 -10.66 -6.01 -12.22
N TRP A 70 -10.06 -6.94 -12.97
CA TRP A 70 -9.44 -6.68 -14.26
C TRP A 70 -10.39 -6.09 -15.32
N GLN A 71 -11.68 -6.46 -15.28
CA GLN A 71 -12.71 -6.05 -16.23
C GLN A 71 -13.45 -4.74 -15.88
N GLN A 72 -13.08 -4.08 -14.77
CA GLN A 72 -13.71 -2.82 -14.38
C GLN A 72 -13.59 -1.76 -15.49
N GLY A 73 -14.45 -0.74 -15.47
CA GLY A 73 -14.52 0.28 -16.53
C GLY A 73 -15.03 -0.21 -17.89
N GLY A 74 -15.48 -1.47 -18.00
CA GLY A 74 -15.94 -2.06 -19.27
C GLY A 74 -14.81 -2.65 -20.13
N LEU A 75 -13.66 -2.91 -19.51
CA LEU A 75 -12.46 -3.45 -20.15
C LEU A 75 -12.58 -4.98 -20.34
N THR A 76 -11.83 -5.54 -21.30
CA THR A 76 -11.89 -6.97 -21.67
C THR A 76 -10.55 -7.68 -21.46
N PRO A 77 -10.34 -8.30 -20.29
CA PRO A 77 -9.12 -9.07 -20.01
C PRO A 77 -9.00 -10.34 -20.87
N PRO A 78 -7.78 -10.86 -21.11
CA PRO A 78 -6.54 -10.44 -20.48
C PRO A 78 -5.83 -9.27 -21.19
N ASP A 79 -6.24 -8.90 -22.40
CA ASP A 79 -5.48 -7.92 -23.20
C ASP A 79 -5.82 -6.47 -22.80
N ALA A 80 -7.07 -6.20 -22.42
CA ALA A 80 -7.54 -4.90 -21.96
C ALA A 80 -7.92 -4.94 -20.47
N LEU A 81 -7.11 -4.32 -19.61
CA LEU A 81 -7.25 -4.30 -18.16
C LEU A 81 -7.68 -2.92 -17.66
N SER A 82 -8.38 -2.92 -16.54
CA SER A 82 -8.75 -1.73 -15.76
C SER A 82 -7.55 -1.14 -14.98
N SER A 83 -6.45 -0.85 -15.68
CA SER A 83 -5.25 -0.22 -15.13
C SER A 83 -4.48 0.47 -16.26
N ASP A 84 -3.84 1.59 -15.98
CA ASP A 84 -2.96 2.27 -16.94
C ASP A 84 -1.64 1.55 -17.18
N PHE A 85 -1.28 0.59 -16.34
CA PHE A 85 -0.12 -0.29 -16.50
C PHE A 85 -0.59 -1.74 -16.68
N TYR A 86 0.31 -2.62 -17.12
CA TYR A 86 0.05 -4.05 -17.26
C TYR A 86 0.96 -4.85 -16.31
N PRO A 87 0.46 -5.79 -15.49
CA PRO A 87 1.31 -6.56 -14.60
C PRO A 87 2.28 -7.46 -15.36
N ALA A 88 3.53 -7.58 -14.90
CA ALA A 88 4.49 -8.51 -15.47
C ALA A 88 4.07 -9.99 -15.32
N LEU A 89 3.18 -10.29 -14.37
CA LEU A 89 2.55 -11.62 -14.23
C LEU A 89 1.29 -11.79 -15.09
N GLY A 90 0.94 -10.80 -15.91
CA GLY A 90 -0.33 -10.73 -16.62
C GLY A 90 -1.53 -10.54 -15.70
N ALA A 91 -2.73 -10.75 -16.23
CA ALA A 91 -3.98 -10.70 -15.47
C ALA A 91 -4.12 -11.90 -14.51
N TYR A 92 -3.32 -11.89 -13.44
CA TYR A 92 -3.20 -12.98 -12.48
C TYR A 92 -4.45 -13.13 -11.59
N ASP A 93 -4.47 -14.20 -10.81
CA ASP A 93 -5.48 -14.48 -9.79
C ASP A 93 -4.86 -14.41 -8.40
N SER A 94 -5.50 -13.70 -7.46
CA SER A 94 -5.02 -13.60 -6.08
C SER A 94 -5.15 -14.91 -5.29
N GLY A 95 -5.90 -15.89 -5.80
CA GLY A 95 -5.92 -17.27 -5.31
C GLY A 95 -4.83 -18.17 -5.90
N ASP A 96 -4.06 -17.71 -6.89
CA ASP A 96 -2.93 -18.48 -7.45
C ASP A 96 -1.71 -18.39 -6.53
N ARG A 97 -1.35 -19.51 -5.91
CA ARG A 97 -0.19 -19.61 -5.02
C ARG A 97 1.11 -19.15 -5.68
N ALA A 98 1.31 -19.44 -6.97
CA ALA A 98 2.55 -19.07 -7.64
C ALA A 98 2.70 -17.54 -7.79
N ALA A 99 1.59 -16.86 -8.09
CA ALA A 99 1.55 -15.39 -8.14
C ALA A 99 1.79 -14.80 -6.75
N VAL A 100 1.09 -15.30 -5.72
CA VAL A 100 1.26 -14.82 -4.34
C VAL A 100 2.70 -15.03 -3.85
N ASP A 101 3.31 -16.20 -4.08
CA ASP A 101 4.70 -16.43 -3.70
C ASP A 101 5.67 -15.48 -4.43
N GLN A 102 5.40 -15.15 -5.70
CA GLN A 102 6.19 -14.17 -6.44
C GLN A 102 6.02 -12.75 -5.87
N HIS A 103 4.81 -12.36 -5.46
CA HIS A 103 4.58 -11.09 -4.78
C HIS A 103 5.40 -10.98 -3.49
N MET A 104 5.42 -12.06 -2.69
CA MET A 104 6.22 -12.10 -1.46
C MET A 104 7.72 -12.00 -1.73
N ARG A 105 8.22 -12.62 -2.82
CA ARG A 105 9.62 -12.45 -3.26
C ARG A 105 9.94 -11.01 -3.63
N TRP A 106 9.05 -10.32 -4.34
CA TRP A 106 9.26 -8.92 -4.70
C TRP A 106 9.19 -7.98 -3.50
N MET A 107 8.23 -8.16 -2.57
CA MET A 107 8.18 -7.39 -1.33
C MET A 107 9.41 -7.63 -0.45
N ARG A 108 9.87 -8.89 -0.36
CA ARG A 108 11.13 -9.20 0.32
C ARG A 108 12.33 -8.51 -0.33
N ALA A 109 12.42 -8.54 -1.66
CA ALA A 109 13.48 -7.84 -2.40
C ALA A 109 13.45 -6.33 -2.16
N ALA A 110 12.26 -5.74 -2.09
CA ALA A 110 12.03 -4.33 -1.74
C ALA A 110 12.40 -3.98 -0.29
N GLY A 111 12.68 -4.95 0.59
CA GLY A 111 12.99 -4.72 2.00
C GLY A 111 11.77 -4.41 2.88
N THR A 112 10.55 -4.43 2.34
CA THR A 112 9.33 -4.17 3.11
C THR A 112 9.04 -5.37 4.00
N GLY A 113 8.95 -5.19 5.33
CA GLY A 113 8.81 -6.29 6.27
C GLY A 113 7.35 -6.68 6.56
N VAL A 114 6.41 -5.78 6.28
CA VAL A 114 4.99 -5.98 6.59
C VAL A 114 4.13 -5.67 5.37
N LEU A 115 3.37 -6.64 4.88
CA LEU A 115 2.27 -6.37 3.97
C LEU A 115 1.00 -6.08 4.75
N VAL A 116 0.25 -5.06 4.32
CA VAL A 116 -1.03 -4.66 4.88
C VAL A 116 -2.11 -5.13 3.91
N THR A 117 -2.71 -6.28 4.18
CA THR A 117 -3.66 -6.90 3.25
C THR A 117 -5.03 -6.25 3.34
N SER A 118 -5.60 -5.86 2.20
CA SER A 118 -6.98 -5.42 2.05
C SER A 118 -7.94 -6.51 2.55
N TRP A 119 -8.92 -6.11 3.37
CA TRP A 119 -9.86 -7.02 4.03
C TRP A 119 -11.27 -6.41 4.06
N TRP A 120 -12.22 -7.09 3.39
CA TRP A 120 -13.58 -6.60 3.12
C TRP A 120 -14.67 -7.25 3.99
N GLY A 121 -14.34 -7.71 5.19
CA GLY A 121 -15.30 -8.38 6.06
C GLY A 121 -15.19 -9.89 6.05
N ARG A 122 -15.84 -10.53 7.03
CA ARG A 122 -15.89 -11.99 7.14
C ARG A 122 -16.67 -12.59 5.97
N GLY A 123 -16.17 -13.67 5.39
CA GLY A 123 -16.80 -14.29 4.23
C GLY A 123 -16.63 -13.51 2.93
N SER A 124 -15.82 -12.44 2.91
CA SER A 124 -15.40 -11.80 1.66
C SER A 124 -14.41 -12.71 0.91
N TYR A 125 -14.21 -12.43 -0.38
CA TYR A 125 -13.22 -13.13 -1.18
C TYR A 125 -11.81 -12.96 -0.60
N GLU A 126 -11.46 -11.74 -0.22
CA GLU A 126 -10.17 -11.37 0.35
C GLU A 126 -9.94 -12.04 1.71
N GLU A 127 -10.99 -12.18 2.53
CA GLU A 127 -10.89 -12.94 3.78
C GLU A 127 -10.60 -14.42 3.52
N SER A 128 -11.23 -15.03 2.51
CA SER A 128 -10.97 -16.44 2.16
C SER A 128 -9.53 -16.72 1.74
N LEU A 129 -8.82 -15.70 1.23
CA LEU A 129 -7.42 -15.77 0.82
C LEU A 129 -6.43 -15.47 1.95
N SER A 130 -6.89 -15.10 3.14
CA SER A 130 -6.01 -14.65 4.23
C SER A 130 -5.00 -15.70 4.67
N ARG A 131 -5.38 -16.99 4.71
CA ARG A 131 -4.45 -18.09 5.05
C ARG A 131 -3.37 -18.27 3.97
N LEU A 132 -3.75 -18.24 2.70
CA LEU A 132 -2.81 -18.31 1.58
C LEU A 132 -1.76 -17.20 1.65
N VAL A 133 -2.21 -15.96 1.90
CA VAL A 133 -1.33 -14.79 2.05
C VAL A 133 -0.41 -14.93 3.26
N LEU A 134 -0.94 -15.36 4.40
CA LEU A 134 -0.16 -15.61 5.62
C LEU A 134 0.92 -16.69 5.41
N ASP A 135 0.57 -17.81 4.79
CA ASP A 135 1.51 -18.92 4.52
C ASP A 135 2.63 -18.49 3.58
N ALA A 136 2.29 -17.77 2.50
CA ALA A 136 3.28 -17.24 1.55
C ALA A 136 4.18 -16.19 2.22
N ALA A 137 3.61 -15.30 3.04
CA ALA A 137 4.37 -14.31 3.80
C ALA A 137 5.35 -14.98 4.76
N ALA A 138 4.92 -16.02 5.49
CA ALA A 138 5.79 -16.78 6.39
C ALA A 138 6.97 -17.40 5.65
N ALA A 139 6.72 -18.02 4.49
CA ALA A 139 7.76 -18.61 3.65
C ALA A 139 8.80 -17.59 3.16
N ALA A 140 8.40 -16.34 2.96
CA ALA A 140 9.30 -15.24 2.57
C ALA A 140 9.89 -14.46 3.76
N GLY A 141 9.54 -14.82 5.01
CA GLY A 141 9.95 -14.10 6.22
C GLY A 141 9.25 -12.75 6.43
N LEU A 142 8.16 -12.47 5.71
CA LEU A 142 7.34 -11.29 5.83
C LEU A 142 6.28 -11.43 6.94
N LYS A 143 5.70 -10.31 7.35
CA LYS A 143 4.58 -10.24 8.30
C LYS A 143 3.33 -9.64 7.67
N VAL A 144 2.17 -9.91 8.25
CA VAL A 144 0.86 -9.47 7.75
C VAL A 144 0.14 -8.62 8.80
N ALA A 145 -0.19 -7.40 8.39
CA ALA A 145 -1.13 -6.49 9.03
C ALA A 145 -2.40 -6.34 8.17
N TRP A 146 -3.41 -5.63 8.67
CA TRP A 146 -4.75 -5.62 8.06
C TRP A 146 -5.18 -4.23 7.64
N HIS A 147 -5.69 -4.09 6.42
CA HIS A 147 -6.37 -2.89 5.94
C HIS A 147 -7.88 -3.17 5.95
N ILE A 148 -8.58 -2.63 6.94
CA ILE A 148 -10.02 -2.81 7.13
C ILE A 148 -10.75 -1.85 6.19
N GLU A 149 -11.30 -2.42 5.13
CA GLU A 149 -11.98 -1.71 4.06
C GLU A 149 -13.42 -1.30 4.45
N PRO A 150 -14.07 -0.36 3.73
CA PRO A 150 -15.42 0.11 3.99
C PRO A 150 -16.48 -0.90 3.50
N TYR A 151 -16.49 -2.10 4.08
CA TYR A 151 -17.51 -3.10 3.80
C TYR A 151 -18.91 -2.65 4.24
N GLY A 152 -19.95 -3.24 3.63
CA GLY A 152 -21.34 -2.86 3.88
C GLY A 152 -21.73 -2.97 5.36
N GLY A 153 -22.26 -1.88 5.92
CA GLY A 153 -22.69 -1.83 7.32
C GLY A 153 -21.57 -1.70 8.36
N ARG A 154 -20.34 -1.34 7.95
CA ARG A 154 -19.22 -1.15 8.87
C ARG A 154 -19.50 -0.06 9.91
N THR A 155 -19.25 -0.37 11.17
CA THR A 155 -19.34 0.52 12.33
C THR A 155 -18.08 0.38 13.20
N ALA A 156 -17.85 1.28 14.15
CA ALA A 156 -16.75 1.10 15.11
C ALA A 156 -16.88 -0.21 15.91
N ALA A 157 -18.11 -0.62 16.24
CA ALA A 157 -18.37 -1.86 16.96
C ALA A 157 -18.05 -3.10 16.10
N SER A 158 -18.40 -3.09 14.81
CA SER A 158 -18.03 -4.20 13.92
C SER A 158 -16.51 -4.27 13.72
N VAL A 159 -15.82 -3.13 13.58
CA VAL A 159 -14.34 -3.11 13.51
C VAL A 159 -13.72 -3.68 14.78
N ALA A 160 -14.22 -3.33 15.97
CA ALA A 160 -13.76 -3.95 17.22
C ALA A 160 -14.03 -5.47 17.25
N ALA A 161 -15.19 -5.92 16.74
CA ALA A 161 -15.47 -7.34 16.61
C ALA A 161 -14.52 -8.05 15.63
N ASP A 162 -14.15 -7.39 14.53
CA ASP A 162 -13.25 -7.92 13.51
C ASP A 162 -11.81 -7.98 13.97
N VAL A 163 -11.33 -6.99 14.72
CA VAL A 163 -10.01 -7.06 15.37
C VAL A 163 -9.92 -8.29 16.28
N ARG A 164 -10.97 -8.59 17.06
CA ARG A 164 -11.01 -9.82 17.88
C ARG A 164 -10.99 -11.08 17.02
N TYR A 165 -11.79 -11.11 15.96
CA TYR A 165 -11.85 -12.24 15.05
C TYR A 165 -10.50 -12.51 14.38
N LEU A 166 -9.88 -11.48 13.79
CA LEU A 166 -8.59 -11.61 13.12
C LEU A 166 -7.50 -12.06 14.11
N ALA A 167 -7.49 -11.53 15.33
CA ALA A 167 -6.58 -11.96 16.38
C ALA A 167 -6.82 -13.42 16.81
N ALA A 168 -8.07 -13.84 16.99
CA ALA A 168 -8.40 -15.22 17.39
C ALA A 168 -8.13 -16.24 16.27
N THR A 169 -8.47 -15.89 15.03
CA THR A 169 -8.38 -16.80 13.87
C THR A 169 -6.95 -16.92 13.33
N TYR A 170 -6.21 -15.80 13.30
CA TYR A 170 -4.91 -15.72 12.64
C TYR A 170 -3.75 -15.37 13.59
N GLY A 171 -4.02 -14.99 14.85
CA GLY A 171 -2.98 -14.53 15.78
C GLY A 171 -1.92 -15.56 16.16
N GLY A 172 -2.20 -16.86 15.98
CA GLY A 172 -1.22 -17.94 16.16
C GLY A 172 -0.30 -18.15 14.96
N HIS A 173 -0.57 -17.50 13.81
CA HIS A 173 0.19 -17.70 12.58
C HIS A 173 1.58 -17.03 12.68
N PRO A 174 2.68 -17.67 12.24
CA PRO A 174 4.03 -17.12 12.34
C PRO A 174 4.24 -15.80 11.56
N ALA A 175 3.46 -15.57 10.50
CA ALA A 175 3.45 -14.31 9.76
C ALA A 175 2.50 -13.24 10.35
N TYR A 176 1.71 -13.51 11.38
CA TYR A 176 0.87 -12.49 11.99
C TYR A 176 1.73 -11.38 12.59
N TYR A 177 1.59 -10.14 12.11
CA TYR A 177 2.44 -9.04 12.55
C TYR A 177 2.27 -8.73 14.03
N ARG A 178 3.39 -8.45 14.71
CA ARG A 178 3.45 -8.00 16.09
C ARG A 178 4.53 -6.93 16.21
N ALA A 179 4.11 -5.70 16.49
CA ALA A 179 5.01 -4.60 16.76
C ALA A 179 5.63 -4.77 18.16
N ALA A 180 6.85 -5.32 18.24
CA ALA A 180 7.51 -5.65 19.50
C ALA A 180 7.62 -4.44 20.45
N GLY A 181 8.10 -3.30 19.94
CA GLY A 181 8.19 -2.04 20.68
C GLY A 181 6.85 -1.37 21.00
N ARG A 182 5.71 -1.99 20.62
CA ARG A 182 4.37 -1.44 20.83
C ARG A 182 3.41 -2.46 21.44
N GLY A 183 3.93 -3.29 22.35
CA GLY A 183 3.15 -4.23 23.15
C GLY A 183 2.78 -5.51 22.41
N ASN A 184 3.56 -5.92 21.39
CA ASN A 184 3.33 -7.13 20.59
C ASN A 184 1.95 -7.18 19.90
N ARG A 185 1.39 -6.01 19.60
CA ARG A 185 0.09 -5.82 18.95
C ARG A 185 0.23 -5.82 17.43
N ASN A 186 -0.79 -6.27 16.71
CA ASN A 186 -0.87 -6.13 15.25
C ASN A 186 -1.34 -4.71 14.88
N ALA A 187 -1.12 -4.28 13.64
CA ALA A 187 -1.61 -3.02 13.09
C ALA A 187 -2.89 -3.26 12.27
N PHE A 188 -3.88 -2.38 12.45
CA PHE A 188 -5.15 -2.39 11.72
C PHE A 188 -5.39 -1.00 11.15
N TYR A 189 -5.19 -0.85 9.84
CA TYR A 189 -5.39 0.39 9.10
C TYR A 189 -6.87 0.49 8.70
N VAL A 190 -7.60 1.49 9.18
CA VAL A 190 -9.03 1.63 8.87
C VAL A 190 -9.22 2.64 7.75
N PHE A 191 -9.50 2.14 6.54
CA PHE A 191 -9.75 2.98 5.37
C PHE A 191 -11.08 3.71 5.51
N GLN A 192 -11.18 4.98 5.10
CA GLN A 192 -12.36 5.83 5.26
C GLN A 192 -12.88 5.84 6.71
N SER A 193 -11.98 5.97 7.68
CA SER A 193 -12.35 6.02 9.10
C SER A 193 -13.23 7.22 9.46
N LEU A 194 -13.17 8.30 8.66
CA LEU A 194 -13.92 9.54 8.87
C LEU A 194 -15.42 9.41 8.61
N ASP A 195 -15.86 8.34 7.92
CA ASP A 195 -17.28 8.06 7.70
C ASP A 195 -18.00 7.62 8.99
N ILE A 196 -17.24 7.24 10.02
CA ILE A 196 -17.75 6.84 11.33
C ILE A 196 -17.38 7.93 12.35
N PRO A 197 -18.36 8.58 13.00
CA PRO A 197 -18.09 9.73 13.87
C PRO A 197 -17.56 9.35 15.26
N ASP A 198 -17.93 8.17 15.77
CA ASP A 198 -17.56 7.71 17.12
C ASP A 198 -16.84 6.36 17.07
N TRP A 199 -15.64 6.36 17.65
CA TRP A 199 -14.74 5.20 17.70
C TRP A 199 -14.57 4.64 19.12
N THR A 200 -15.40 5.01 20.10
CA THR A 200 -15.33 4.50 21.48
C THR A 200 -15.28 2.97 21.54
N ALA A 201 -15.98 2.27 20.65
CA ALA A 201 -16.02 0.81 20.64
C ALA A 201 -14.65 0.13 20.46
N ILE A 202 -13.69 0.76 19.76
CA ILE A 202 -12.36 0.18 19.53
C ILE A 202 -11.46 0.23 20.78
N GLU A 203 -11.85 0.95 21.84
CA GLU A 203 -11.12 0.91 23.12
C GLU A 203 -11.04 -0.51 23.68
N SER A 204 -12.09 -1.28 23.47
CA SER A 204 -12.23 -2.67 23.91
C SER A 204 -11.26 -3.65 23.24
N VAL A 205 -10.46 -3.19 22.26
CA VAL A 205 -9.46 -4.00 21.54
C VAL A 205 -8.06 -3.39 21.51
N LYS A 206 -7.80 -2.32 22.30
CA LYS A 206 -6.48 -1.66 22.37
C LYS A 206 -5.34 -2.60 22.80
N SER A 207 -5.63 -3.69 23.52
CA SER A 207 -4.66 -4.72 23.90
C SER A 207 -4.34 -5.71 22.79
N LEU A 208 -5.20 -5.83 21.78
CA LEU A 208 -5.05 -6.77 20.66
C LEU A 208 -4.39 -6.12 19.44
N GLY A 209 -4.63 -4.82 19.24
CA GLY A 209 -4.25 -4.12 18.02
C GLY A 209 -3.95 -2.64 18.22
N ILE A 210 -3.12 -2.12 17.32
CA ILE A 210 -2.92 -0.70 17.05
C ILE A 210 -3.85 -0.38 15.89
N VAL A 211 -5.02 0.18 16.19
CA VAL A 211 -5.98 0.61 15.17
C VAL A 211 -5.59 2.02 14.72
N LEU A 212 -5.39 2.22 13.41
CA LEU A 212 -4.97 3.49 12.82
C LEU A 212 -6.12 4.14 12.04
N THR A 213 -6.33 5.43 12.26
CA THR A 213 -7.29 6.25 11.51
C THR A 213 -6.66 6.85 10.25
N GLN A 214 -7.40 6.87 9.14
CA GLN A 214 -6.95 7.47 7.87
C GLN A 214 -7.20 8.98 7.86
N THR A 215 -6.26 9.77 8.38
CA THR A 215 -6.33 11.24 8.37
C THR A 215 -5.03 11.88 8.86
N THR A 216 -4.83 13.16 8.52
CA THR A 216 -3.84 14.05 9.15
C THR A 216 -4.48 15.02 10.15
N ASP A 217 -5.81 15.08 10.23
CA ASP A 217 -6.55 15.87 11.22
C ASP A 217 -6.48 15.20 12.60
N THR A 218 -5.65 15.77 13.47
CA THR A 218 -5.41 15.24 14.82
C THR A 218 -6.64 15.25 15.71
N SER A 219 -7.67 16.05 15.40
CA SER A 219 -8.94 16.04 16.14
C SER A 219 -9.73 14.74 15.95
N LYS A 220 -9.40 13.94 14.93
CA LYS A 220 -10.07 12.68 14.57
C LYS A 220 -9.34 11.43 15.06
N ALA A 221 -8.33 11.61 15.93
CA ALA A 221 -7.51 10.52 16.45
C ALA A 221 -8.02 9.93 17.77
N ALA A 222 -9.13 10.43 18.33
CA ALA A 222 -9.70 9.94 19.58
C ALA A 222 -9.93 8.42 19.52
N HIS A 223 -9.58 7.72 20.61
CA HIS A 223 -9.64 6.25 20.79
C HIS A 223 -8.68 5.40 19.94
N PHE A 224 -8.09 5.93 18.87
CA PHE A 224 -7.15 5.21 18.02
C PHE A 224 -5.79 4.97 18.69
N GLY A 225 -5.03 4.02 18.13
CA GLY A 225 -3.64 3.77 18.50
C GLY A 225 -2.62 4.40 17.55
N GLY A 226 -3.08 5.00 16.45
CA GLY A 226 -2.24 5.62 15.44
C GLY A 226 -3.03 6.34 14.35
N MET A 227 -2.29 6.96 13.43
CA MET A 227 -2.80 7.69 12.27
C MET A 227 -1.99 7.31 11.02
N TYR A 228 -2.63 7.32 9.85
CA TYR A 228 -1.98 7.17 8.54
C TYR A 228 -2.69 8.03 7.50
N SER A 229 -2.04 8.33 6.36
CA SER A 229 -2.63 9.22 5.35
C SER A 229 -3.30 8.48 4.17
N TYR A 230 -2.79 7.31 3.79
CA TYR A 230 -3.10 6.65 2.50
C TYR A 230 -2.87 7.57 1.27
N ASP A 231 -2.06 8.62 1.41
CA ASP A 231 -1.92 9.64 0.37
C ASP A 231 -1.00 9.18 -0.79
N GLY A 232 -1.54 8.40 -1.71
CA GLY A 232 -0.83 7.92 -2.91
C GLY A 232 -0.29 9.05 -3.82
N ILE A 233 -0.83 10.26 -3.68
CA ILE A 233 -0.42 11.46 -4.44
C ILE A 233 0.41 12.44 -3.62
N ALA A 234 0.90 12.05 -2.43
CA ALA A 234 1.67 12.94 -1.55
C ALA A 234 2.86 13.62 -2.24
N ALA A 235 3.44 12.99 -3.27
CA ALA A 235 4.52 13.56 -4.07
C ALA A 235 4.13 14.82 -4.86
N ALA A 236 2.84 15.11 -5.03
CA ALA A 236 2.33 16.29 -5.73
C ALA A 236 2.42 17.56 -4.88
N SER A 237 2.22 17.45 -3.56
CA SER A 237 2.14 18.57 -2.64
C SER A 237 3.20 18.56 -1.53
N LEU A 238 3.82 17.40 -1.27
CA LEU A 238 4.75 17.16 -0.16
C LEU A 238 4.22 17.74 1.16
N PRO A 239 3.10 17.20 1.69
CA PRO A 239 2.43 17.79 2.85
C PRO A 239 3.36 17.87 4.06
N ASP A 240 3.23 18.93 4.87
CA ASP A 240 3.90 19.00 6.16
C ASP A 240 3.29 17.99 7.14
N TRP A 241 4.06 16.97 7.49
CA TRP A 241 3.66 15.94 8.45
C TRP A 241 4.22 16.19 9.86
N SER A 242 4.99 17.25 10.07
CA SER A 242 5.63 17.53 11.36
C SER A 242 4.60 17.74 12.50
N GLY A 243 3.45 18.32 12.18
CA GLY A 243 2.36 18.52 13.14
C GLY A 243 1.73 17.21 13.62
N VAL A 244 1.33 16.34 12.69
CA VAL A 244 0.72 15.03 13.03
C VAL A 244 1.72 14.09 13.67
N ASP A 245 3.00 14.13 13.26
CA ASP A 245 4.07 13.35 13.87
C ASP A 245 4.30 13.78 15.33
N ARG A 246 4.41 15.09 15.59
CA ARG A 246 4.53 15.63 16.96
C ARG A 246 3.33 15.27 17.83
N PHE A 247 2.11 15.39 17.28
CA PHE A 247 0.90 15.00 17.98
C PHE A 247 0.91 13.51 18.35
N CYS A 248 1.25 12.64 17.40
CA CYS A 248 1.30 11.21 17.66
C CYS A 248 2.34 10.87 18.74
N ALA A 249 3.54 11.44 18.64
CA ALA A 249 4.59 11.25 19.63
C ALA A 249 4.15 11.69 21.04
N ALA A 250 3.53 12.87 21.16
CA ALA A 250 3.06 13.41 22.44
C ALA A 250 1.94 12.59 23.08
N ASN A 251 1.17 11.84 22.30
CA ASN A 251 0.02 11.06 22.75
C ASN A 251 0.27 9.53 22.75
N GLY A 252 1.52 9.10 22.54
CA GLY A 252 1.87 7.67 22.49
C GLY A 252 1.23 6.91 21.31
N LEU A 253 0.84 7.63 20.25
CA LEU A 253 0.25 7.08 19.04
C LEU A 253 1.33 6.77 18.00
N VAL A 254 0.99 5.92 17.04
CA VAL A 254 1.85 5.64 15.88
C VAL A 254 1.50 6.56 14.72
N TRP A 255 2.51 7.23 14.14
CA TRP A 255 2.37 7.89 12.85
C TRP A 255 2.96 7.02 11.74
N SER A 256 2.20 6.85 10.67
CA SER A 256 2.56 6.08 9.46
C SER A 256 2.15 6.86 8.22
N PRO A 257 2.93 7.84 7.73
CA PRO A 257 2.61 8.51 6.48
C PRO A 257 2.60 7.49 5.34
N SER A 258 1.71 7.71 4.38
CA SER A 258 1.57 6.88 3.20
C SER A 258 1.89 7.67 1.93
N PHE A 259 2.53 7.01 0.98
CA PHE A 259 2.92 7.60 -0.31
C PHE A 259 3.23 6.53 -1.35
N GLY A 260 3.23 6.94 -2.63
CA GLY A 260 3.43 6.05 -3.77
C GLY A 260 4.42 6.59 -4.81
N PRO A 261 4.75 5.76 -5.82
CA PRO A 261 5.61 6.16 -6.94
C PRO A 261 4.94 7.13 -7.93
N GLY A 262 3.61 7.24 -7.88
CA GLY A 262 2.77 8.04 -8.76
C GLY A 262 1.31 7.59 -8.65
N TYR A 263 0.45 8.18 -9.47
CA TYR A 263 -0.97 7.90 -9.49
C TYR A 263 -1.58 8.21 -10.86
N VAL A 264 -2.45 7.32 -11.35
CA VAL A 264 -3.29 7.51 -12.53
C VAL A 264 -4.40 6.47 -12.49
N ASP A 265 -5.66 6.90 -12.49
CA ASP A 265 -6.82 6.01 -12.37
C ASP A 265 -7.88 6.18 -13.48
N ASP A 266 -7.59 7.01 -14.47
CA ASP A 266 -8.51 7.40 -15.57
C ASP A 266 -9.17 6.20 -16.24
N ARG A 267 -8.44 5.08 -16.40
CA ARG A 267 -8.97 3.86 -17.03
C ARG A 267 -9.91 3.08 -16.12
N ALA A 268 -9.61 3.01 -14.83
CA ALA A 268 -10.39 2.25 -13.87
C ALA A 268 -11.63 2.99 -13.41
N VAL A 269 -11.52 4.31 -13.26
CA VAL A 269 -12.60 5.19 -12.81
C VAL A 269 -12.75 6.36 -13.78
N PRO A 270 -13.33 6.15 -14.98
CA PRO A 270 -13.53 7.23 -15.94
C PRO A 270 -14.31 8.40 -15.33
N GLY A 271 -13.75 9.60 -15.41
CA GLY A 271 -14.35 10.82 -14.86
C GLY A 271 -13.99 11.11 -13.40
N ASN A 272 -13.08 10.35 -12.79
CA ASN A 272 -12.47 10.75 -11.53
C ASN A 272 -11.68 12.06 -11.69
N THR A 273 -11.60 12.85 -10.61
CA THR A 273 -10.94 14.16 -10.62
C THR A 273 -9.68 14.19 -9.75
N THR A 274 -9.25 13.04 -9.23
CA THR A 274 -7.99 12.96 -8.47
C THR A 274 -6.83 13.31 -9.40
N PRO A 275 -5.91 14.21 -9.00
CA PRO A 275 -4.81 14.61 -9.87
C PRO A 275 -3.91 13.43 -10.25
N THR A 276 -3.61 13.31 -11.54
CA THR A 276 -2.55 12.40 -12.01
C THR A 276 -1.20 12.88 -11.50
N VAL A 277 -0.39 11.95 -10.98
CA VAL A 277 0.99 12.18 -10.57
C VAL A 277 1.89 11.26 -11.37
N GLY A 278 2.54 11.81 -12.40
CA GLY A 278 3.49 11.06 -13.21
C GLY A 278 4.69 10.59 -12.39
N ARG A 279 5.24 9.41 -12.74
CA ARG A 279 6.37 8.84 -12.00
C ARG A 279 7.73 9.50 -12.28
N ALA A 280 7.81 10.29 -13.37
CA ALA A 280 8.99 11.05 -13.79
C ALA A 280 10.29 10.23 -13.77
N ASN A 281 10.27 9.04 -14.40
CA ASN A 281 11.38 8.09 -14.43
C ASN A 281 11.96 7.76 -13.03
N GLY A 282 11.11 7.80 -12.00
CA GLY A 282 11.46 7.50 -10.62
C GLY A 282 11.72 8.72 -9.73
N ALA A 283 11.89 9.91 -10.30
CA ALA A 283 12.17 11.14 -9.54
C ALA A 283 11.03 11.51 -8.58
N THR A 284 9.78 11.21 -8.95
CA THR A 284 8.60 11.43 -8.10
C THR A 284 8.68 10.61 -6.81
N TYR A 285 9.02 9.32 -6.93
CA TYR A 285 9.12 8.42 -5.78
C TYR A 285 10.29 8.79 -4.86
N ASP A 286 11.42 9.16 -5.45
CA ASP A 286 12.59 9.60 -4.70
C ASP A 286 12.32 10.85 -3.88
N ARG A 287 11.64 11.83 -4.49
CA ARG A 287 11.30 13.09 -3.83
C ARG A 287 10.42 12.87 -2.61
N VAL A 288 9.39 12.02 -2.71
CA VAL A 288 8.49 11.76 -1.56
C VAL A 288 9.16 10.89 -0.48
N TRP A 289 10.04 9.96 -0.84
CA TRP A 289 10.86 9.26 0.14
C TRP A 289 11.80 10.21 0.88
N GLN A 290 12.53 11.07 0.17
CA GLN A 290 13.41 12.07 0.79
C GLN A 290 12.63 12.95 1.76
N HIS A 291 11.50 13.49 1.31
CA HIS A 291 10.58 14.27 2.13
C HIS A 291 10.16 13.51 3.39
N THR A 292 9.76 12.24 3.26
CA THR A 292 9.37 11.40 4.39
C THR A 292 10.50 11.23 5.41
N LEU A 293 11.73 11.03 4.96
CA LEU A 293 12.88 10.76 5.83
C LEU A 293 13.39 12.01 6.57
N THR A 294 13.01 13.21 6.14
CA THR A 294 13.47 14.47 6.74
C THR A 294 12.33 15.36 7.26
N GLY A 295 11.08 15.05 6.90
CA GLY A 295 9.90 15.87 7.18
C GLY A 295 9.21 15.56 8.51
N GLY A 296 9.73 14.62 9.31
CA GLY A 296 9.25 14.35 10.66
C GLY A 296 9.47 15.53 11.61
N ALA A 297 8.77 15.53 12.74
CA ALA A 297 8.80 16.62 13.73
C ALA A 297 10.21 16.92 14.29
N THR A 298 11.09 15.92 14.27
CA THR A 298 12.49 16.00 14.73
C THR A 298 13.50 16.11 13.59
N GLY A 299 13.04 16.25 12.34
CA GLY A 299 13.89 16.18 11.15
C GLY A 299 14.35 14.75 10.80
N GLY A 300 13.79 13.73 11.47
CA GLY A 300 14.10 12.32 11.25
C GLY A 300 12.93 11.52 10.67
N PRO A 301 13.13 10.22 10.39
CA PRO A 301 12.09 9.36 9.83
C PRO A 301 10.97 9.09 10.83
N PRO A 302 9.70 9.02 10.36
CA PRO A 302 8.55 8.70 11.20
C PRO A 302 8.67 7.28 11.78
N PRO A 303 7.90 6.96 12.85
CA PRO A 303 7.98 5.67 13.49
C PRO A 303 7.66 4.49 12.59
N TRP A 304 6.70 4.65 11.67
CA TRP A 304 6.44 3.73 10.56
C TRP A 304 6.35 4.51 9.25
N VAL A 305 6.47 3.83 8.12
CA VAL A 305 6.08 4.34 6.81
C VAL A 305 5.20 3.31 6.11
N SER A 306 4.32 3.78 5.24
CA SER A 306 3.43 2.91 4.46
C SER A 306 3.51 3.22 2.97
N ILE A 307 3.67 2.20 2.13
CA ILE A 307 3.76 2.37 0.68
C ILE A 307 2.39 2.07 0.06
N THR A 308 1.84 3.07 -0.63
CA THR A 308 0.63 2.99 -1.45
C THR A 308 1.07 2.93 -2.92
N SER A 309 1.26 1.75 -3.51
CA SER A 309 0.89 0.42 -3.03
C SER A 309 1.85 -0.66 -3.56
N PHE A 310 1.69 -1.92 -3.12
CA PHE A 310 2.26 -3.04 -3.84
C PHE A 310 1.57 -3.19 -5.20
N ASN A 311 0.25 -3.39 -5.22
CA ASN A 311 -0.50 -3.81 -6.42
C ASN A 311 -1.91 -3.21 -6.57
N GLU A 312 -2.12 -1.94 -6.20
CA GLU A 312 -3.36 -1.22 -6.55
C GLU A 312 -3.29 -0.74 -8.02
N TRP A 313 -3.42 -1.68 -8.95
CA TRP A 313 -3.29 -1.44 -10.38
C TRP A 313 -4.31 -0.42 -10.90
N HIS A 314 -5.51 -0.38 -10.32
CA HIS A 314 -6.55 0.58 -10.68
C HIS A 314 -6.12 2.03 -10.50
N GLU A 315 -5.28 2.31 -9.52
CA GLU A 315 -4.82 3.66 -9.16
C GLU A 315 -3.46 4.00 -9.78
N GLY A 316 -2.83 3.07 -10.50
CA GLY A 316 -1.50 3.27 -11.08
C GLY A 316 -0.42 3.54 -10.02
N SER A 317 -0.67 3.16 -8.75
CA SER A 317 0.20 3.43 -7.60
C SER A 317 1.12 2.26 -7.23
N GLN A 318 1.02 1.16 -7.96
CA GLN A 318 1.73 -0.09 -7.69
C GLN A 318 3.26 0.04 -7.83
N ILE A 319 4.02 -0.62 -6.97
CA ILE A 319 5.45 -0.91 -7.19
C ILE A 319 5.69 -2.31 -7.76
N GLU A 320 4.65 -3.16 -7.80
CA GLU A 320 4.68 -4.46 -8.46
C GLU A 320 5.19 -4.29 -9.91
N PRO A 321 6.06 -5.18 -10.39
CA PRO A 321 6.59 -5.08 -11.75
C PRO A 321 5.53 -5.00 -12.84
N ALA A 322 5.70 -4.03 -13.72
CA ALA A 322 4.86 -3.83 -14.90
C ALA A 322 5.58 -4.35 -16.15
N ASP A 323 4.85 -5.09 -16.99
CA ASP A 323 5.34 -5.68 -18.24
C ASP A 323 5.94 -4.60 -19.15
N ALA A 324 7.15 -4.84 -19.63
CA ALA A 324 7.83 -3.94 -20.56
C ALA A 324 7.28 -4.02 -22.00
N THR A 325 6.55 -5.07 -22.32
CA THR A 325 5.98 -5.39 -23.64
C THR A 325 4.47 -5.71 -23.56
N PRO A 326 3.65 -4.81 -23.01
CA PRO A 326 2.25 -5.11 -22.74
C PRO A 326 1.43 -5.28 -24.04
N PRO A 327 0.24 -5.90 -23.98
CA PRO A 327 -0.64 -6.03 -25.14
C PRO A 327 -0.95 -4.68 -25.79
N ALA A 328 -0.85 -4.62 -27.12
CA ALA A 328 -1.00 -3.39 -27.89
C ALA A 328 -2.45 -2.89 -28.06
N VAL A 329 -3.44 -3.62 -27.53
CA VAL A 329 -4.87 -3.25 -27.61
C VAL A 329 -5.18 -1.94 -26.89
N LEU A 330 -4.38 -1.59 -25.88
CA LEU A 330 -4.43 -0.31 -25.18
C LEU A 330 -3.03 0.29 -25.08
N ARG A 331 -2.98 1.60 -24.90
CA ARG A 331 -1.74 2.28 -24.56
C ARG A 331 -1.46 2.13 -23.06
N TYR A 332 -0.82 1.02 -22.69
CA TYR A 332 -0.29 0.86 -21.34
C TYR A 332 0.98 1.70 -21.15
N GLN A 333 1.12 2.24 -19.95
CA GLN A 333 2.37 2.75 -19.45
C GLN A 333 3.26 1.58 -19.00
N THR A 334 4.56 1.73 -19.17
CA THR A 334 5.57 0.79 -18.67
C THR A 334 6.52 1.52 -17.73
N TYR A 335 7.49 0.81 -17.18
CA TYR A 335 8.55 1.42 -16.37
C TYR A 335 9.78 1.81 -17.19
N ASP A 336 9.72 1.74 -18.52
CA ASP A 336 10.83 2.12 -19.39
C ASP A 336 11.30 3.56 -19.11
N GLY A 337 12.61 3.73 -18.97
CA GLY A 337 13.26 4.97 -18.54
C GLY A 337 13.41 5.12 -17.02
N ALA A 338 12.68 4.38 -16.19
CA ALA A 338 12.77 4.49 -14.73
C ALA A 338 14.18 4.19 -14.24
N TYR A 339 14.79 5.15 -13.54
CA TYR A 339 16.16 5.09 -13.05
C TYR A 339 17.18 4.71 -14.15
N GLY A 340 16.93 5.11 -15.40
CA GLY A 340 17.79 4.84 -16.55
C GLY A 340 17.72 3.42 -17.10
N ARG A 341 16.73 2.62 -16.70
CA ARG A 341 16.54 1.23 -17.15
C ARG A 341 15.56 1.14 -18.30
N THR A 342 15.69 0.11 -19.12
CA THR A 342 14.82 -0.13 -20.28
C THR A 342 14.42 -1.61 -20.39
N GLY A 343 13.33 -1.87 -21.11
CA GLY A 343 12.83 -3.23 -21.36
C GLY A 343 12.59 -4.02 -20.07
N ALA A 344 12.88 -5.32 -20.09
CA ALA A 344 12.70 -6.22 -18.95
C ALA A 344 13.44 -5.76 -17.67
N ALA A 345 14.57 -5.06 -17.80
CA ALA A 345 15.31 -4.54 -16.65
C ALA A 345 14.58 -3.39 -15.93
N ALA A 346 13.63 -2.73 -16.61
CA ALA A 346 12.84 -1.66 -16.04
C ALA A 346 11.65 -2.17 -15.20
N GLU A 347 11.18 -3.40 -15.43
CA GLU A 347 9.99 -3.95 -14.76
C GLU A 347 10.16 -3.97 -13.23
N THR A 348 11.35 -4.29 -12.72
CA THR A 348 11.64 -4.34 -11.28
C THR A 348 12.14 -3.01 -10.70
N ALA A 349 12.11 -1.92 -11.47
CA ALA A 349 12.79 -0.69 -11.10
C ALA A 349 12.30 -0.08 -9.77
N TYR A 350 10.99 -0.12 -9.52
CA TYR A 350 10.43 0.38 -8.25
C TYR A 350 10.67 -0.57 -7.07
N ILE A 351 10.74 -1.89 -7.29
CA ILE A 351 11.13 -2.87 -6.24
C ILE A 351 12.55 -2.55 -5.73
N GLU A 352 13.49 -2.39 -6.65
CA GLU A 352 14.89 -2.12 -6.30
C GLU A 352 15.05 -0.72 -5.70
N ARG A 353 14.29 0.27 -6.16
CA ARG A 353 14.33 1.60 -5.55
C ARG A 353 13.72 1.62 -4.16
N THR A 354 12.63 0.88 -3.92
CA THR A 354 12.08 0.71 -2.58
C THR A 354 13.13 0.09 -1.65
N GLN A 355 13.88 -0.93 -2.10
CA GLN A 355 14.98 -1.50 -1.32
C GLN A 355 16.01 -0.45 -0.89
N TYR A 356 16.47 0.37 -1.84
CA TYR A 356 17.39 1.47 -1.54
C TYR A 356 16.82 2.39 -0.46
N TRP A 357 15.56 2.82 -0.59
CA TRP A 357 14.95 3.72 0.37
C TRP A 357 14.67 3.10 1.74
N VAL A 358 14.35 1.81 1.78
CA VAL A 358 14.22 1.08 3.05
C VAL A 358 15.56 1.05 3.80
N GLN A 359 16.68 0.86 3.09
CA GLN A 359 18.00 0.92 3.71
C GLN A 359 18.30 2.31 4.26
N GLN A 360 17.95 3.38 3.53
CA GLN A 360 18.09 4.75 4.02
C GLN A 360 17.18 5.03 5.23
N TYR A 361 15.96 4.50 5.24
CA TYR A 361 15.04 4.58 6.36
C TYR A 361 15.66 3.94 7.60
N VAL A 362 16.06 2.66 7.51
CA VAL A 362 16.63 1.90 8.63
C VAL A 362 17.90 2.57 9.17
N ALA A 363 18.80 3.04 8.30
CA ALA A 363 20.03 3.70 8.70
C ALA A 363 19.81 5.02 9.48
N ARG A 364 18.63 5.64 9.33
CA ARG A 364 18.25 6.87 10.02
C ARG A 364 17.36 6.64 11.25
N ARG A 365 16.89 5.40 11.48
CA ARG A 365 16.10 5.08 12.68
C ARG A 365 17.04 5.02 13.89
N PRO A 366 16.67 5.64 15.03
CA PRO A 366 17.37 5.41 16.29
C PRO A 366 17.37 3.92 16.63
N ALA A 367 18.50 3.43 17.15
CA ALA A 367 18.66 2.04 17.57
C ALA A 367 17.71 1.65 18.72
#